data_AF-A0A9E3TNU4-F1
#
_entry.id   AF-A0A9E3TNU4-F1
#
_cell.length_a   1.000
_cell.length_b   1.000
_cell.length_c   1.000
_cell.angle_alpha   90.00
_cell.angle_beta   90.00
_cell.angle_gamma   90.00
#
_symmetry.space_group_name_H-M   'P 1'
#
loop_
_entity.id
_entity.type
_entity.pdbx_description
1 polymer ?
#
loop_
_entity_poly.entity_id
_entity_poly.type
_entity_poly.pdbx_seq_one_letter_code
_entity_poly.pdbx_strand_id
1 'polypeptide(L)'
;MGASAVVLALTLSVTIGQSSTSIKQEEIDYQNEVFLRWWESDLVWEFDVLPTEGQVPDYRVPYSGHDYPDRAGGTIEVLRKYDRAFNAGEFVRIESSNEQESNFGRRRVIVNRPTTRSGGLAAAFEHKDTTAFTETTTQRRGIFGLRRVTVQQTPHWHGHCNGWTSAAIRHAEPQSNVTRNGVVFTPADIKGLLAEIYMYRDNEFLGGEDAVMNPGLLHVVLANWIGRGDHPVGIETAVGKEKWNYPLYAFKTSSRKVSDHEVEVRMNANYSQSTRREVDRSQHLAKTIHFHYSLDLNDAGEIVGGSYYNDSARIDMLWTPLHPVQGGTPGNDRGNPHIDVKEVLAMWRESVPEELRSKWWNIDPTKEDAIGITEGEATEDAVETVVEEVSDQGSTTEVSESSDE
;
A
#
# COMPACT_ATOMS: atom_id res chain seq x y z
N MET A 1 28.06 -46.43 53.82
CA MET A 1 27.30 -46.75 52.60
C MET A 1 26.31 -45.62 52.38
N GLY A 2 26.68 -44.62 51.57
CA GLY A 2 25.81 -43.48 51.25
C GLY A 2 25.35 -43.62 49.81
N ALA A 3 24.07 -43.94 49.61
CA ALA A 3 23.47 -43.99 48.28
C ALA A 3 23.11 -42.56 47.84
N SER A 4 23.78 -42.06 46.81
CA SER A 4 23.37 -40.84 46.11
C SER A 4 22.18 -41.15 45.22
N ALA A 5 21.03 -40.52 45.49
CA ALA A 5 19.88 -40.52 44.61
C ALA A 5 20.10 -39.44 43.53
N VAL A 6 20.29 -39.86 42.29
CA VAL A 6 20.26 -38.98 41.11
C VAL A 6 18.79 -38.67 40.83
N VAL A 7 18.38 -37.43 41.07
CA VAL A 7 17.07 -36.91 40.66
C VAL A 7 17.18 -36.54 39.18
N LEU A 8 16.59 -37.37 38.32
CA LEU A 8 16.42 -37.07 36.90
C LEU A 8 15.28 -36.06 36.76
N ALA A 9 15.60 -34.78 36.63
CA ALA A 9 14.62 -33.74 36.33
C ALA A 9 14.21 -33.86 34.85
N LEU A 10 13.07 -34.51 34.60
CA LEU A 10 12.36 -34.44 33.32
C LEU A 10 11.78 -33.03 33.17
N THR A 11 12.47 -32.18 32.41
CA THR A 11 11.93 -30.90 31.96
C THR A 11 10.90 -31.15 30.85
N LEU A 12 9.63 -31.27 31.26
CA LEU A 12 8.49 -31.09 30.35
C LEU A 12 8.55 -29.66 29.80
N SER A 13 9.03 -29.53 28.56
CA SER A 13 8.90 -28.30 27.79
C SER A 13 7.44 -28.16 27.40
N VAL A 14 6.65 -27.49 28.23
CA VAL A 14 5.31 -27.04 27.86
C VAL A 14 5.51 -25.89 26.88
N THR A 15 5.49 -26.20 25.59
CA THR A 15 5.16 -25.20 24.56
C THR A 15 3.74 -24.73 24.88
N ILE A 16 3.64 -23.56 25.51
CA ILE A 16 2.38 -22.82 25.59
C ILE A 16 2.02 -22.53 24.14
N GLY A 17 1.12 -23.33 23.57
CA GLY A 17 0.58 -23.09 22.24
C GLY A 17 -0.05 -21.70 22.23
N GLN A 18 0.45 -20.82 21.37
CA GLN A 18 -0.32 -19.64 20.99
C GLN A 18 -1.62 -20.16 20.41
N SER A 19 -2.75 -19.79 21.02
CA SER A 19 -4.06 -20.20 20.52
C SER A 19 -4.25 -19.65 19.13
N SER A 20 -4.42 -20.54 18.15
CA SER A 20 -4.77 -20.13 16.80
C SER A 20 -6.10 -19.38 16.78
N THR A 21 -6.22 -18.43 15.85
CA THR A 21 -7.42 -17.60 15.67
C THR A 21 -8.02 -17.87 14.30
N SER A 22 -9.32 -18.16 14.26
CA SER A 22 -10.09 -18.23 13.02
C SER A 22 -10.21 -16.85 12.38
N ILE A 23 -10.25 -16.80 11.06
CA ILE A 23 -10.65 -15.60 10.31
C ILE A 23 -12.13 -15.37 10.61
N LYS A 24 -12.54 -14.11 10.84
CA LYS A 24 -13.95 -13.81 11.12
C LYS A 24 -14.77 -14.02 9.85
N GLN A 25 -16.01 -14.52 9.98
CA GLN A 25 -16.88 -14.73 8.82
C GLN A 25 -17.13 -13.44 8.02
N GLU A 26 -17.25 -12.31 8.72
CA GLU A 26 -17.41 -11.00 8.08
C GLU A 26 -16.19 -10.60 7.22
N GLU A 27 -14.97 -10.95 7.64
CA GLU A 27 -13.76 -10.73 6.84
C GLU A 27 -13.74 -11.65 5.62
N ILE A 28 -14.14 -12.91 5.77
CA ILE A 28 -14.25 -13.87 4.66
C ILE A 28 -15.24 -13.35 3.61
N ASP A 29 -16.46 -13.01 4.04
CA ASP A 29 -17.53 -12.53 3.17
C ASP A 29 -17.10 -11.25 2.44
N TYR A 30 -16.49 -10.32 3.17
CA TYR A 30 -16.00 -9.07 2.62
C TYR A 30 -14.88 -9.27 1.59
N GLN A 31 -13.87 -10.11 1.88
CA GLN A 31 -12.78 -10.35 0.92
C GLN A 31 -13.28 -11.05 -0.35
N ASN A 32 -14.25 -11.96 -0.23
CA ASN A 32 -14.90 -12.58 -1.39
C ASN A 32 -15.60 -11.53 -2.26
N GLU A 33 -16.40 -10.66 -1.65
CA GLU A 33 -17.10 -9.59 -2.37
C GLU A 33 -16.12 -8.63 -3.05
N VAL A 34 -15.10 -8.17 -2.32
CA VAL A 34 -14.11 -7.20 -2.83
C VAL A 34 -13.31 -7.79 -3.98
N PHE A 35 -12.82 -9.03 -3.85
CA PHE A 35 -12.04 -9.63 -4.93
C PHE A 35 -12.90 -9.88 -6.18
N LEU A 36 -14.13 -10.39 -6.01
CA LEU A 36 -15.07 -10.56 -7.11
C LEU A 36 -15.39 -9.23 -7.79
N ARG A 37 -15.59 -8.16 -7.04
CA ARG A 37 -15.87 -6.81 -7.57
C ARG A 37 -14.75 -6.31 -8.48
N TRP A 38 -13.50 -6.54 -8.11
CA TRP A 38 -12.35 -5.95 -8.80
C TRP A 38 -11.73 -6.83 -9.89
N TRP A 39 -11.85 -8.16 -9.77
CA TRP A 39 -11.32 -9.12 -10.75
C TRP A 39 -12.37 -9.86 -11.58
N GLU A 40 -13.66 -9.70 -11.25
CA GLU A 40 -14.74 -10.49 -11.86
C GLU A 40 -14.47 -12.01 -11.75
N SER A 41 -13.75 -12.42 -10.71
CA SER A 41 -13.38 -13.80 -10.44
C SER A 41 -13.40 -14.10 -8.94
N ASP A 42 -13.58 -15.36 -8.59
CA ASP A 42 -13.67 -15.78 -7.19
C ASP A 42 -12.30 -15.70 -6.50
N LEU A 43 -12.33 -15.29 -5.23
CA LEU A 43 -11.20 -15.39 -4.32
C LEU A 43 -10.96 -16.87 -4.00
N VAL A 44 -9.71 -17.30 -4.05
CA VAL A 44 -9.34 -18.70 -3.74
C VAL A 44 -8.92 -18.80 -2.28
N TRP A 45 -9.49 -19.76 -1.56
CA TRP A 45 -9.18 -20.07 -0.16
C TRP A 45 -8.41 -21.38 0.02
N GLU A 46 -8.51 -22.30 -0.93
CA GLU A 46 -7.86 -23.61 -0.88
C GLU A 46 -6.34 -23.48 -0.93
N PHE A 47 -5.66 -23.95 0.11
CA PHE A 47 -4.22 -23.76 0.29
C PHE A 47 -3.41 -24.33 -0.87
N ASP A 48 -3.75 -25.52 -1.34
CA ASP A 48 -2.99 -26.23 -2.39
C ASP A 48 -3.19 -25.61 -3.79
N VAL A 49 -4.20 -24.75 -3.96
CA VAL A 49 -4.47 -24.04 -5.22
C VAL A 49 -3.78 -22.68 -5.27
N LEU A 50 -3.50 -22.08 -4.11
CA LEU A 50 -2.88 -20.77 -4.02
C LEU A 50 -1.43 -20.76 -4.52
N PRO A 51 -1.00 -19.71 -5.26
CA PRO A 51 0.37 -19.61 -5.72
C PRO A 51 1.34 -19.48 -4.54
N THR A 52 2.47 -20.18 -4.62
CA THR A 52 3.53 -20.12 -3.60
C THR A 52 4.48 -18.94 -3.79
N GLU A 53 4.40 -18.25 -4.92
CA GLU A 53 5.12 -16.99 -5.17
C GLU A 53 4.31 -16.10 -6.09
N GLY A 54 4.54 -14.81 -6.00
CA GLY A 54 3.92 -13.80 -6.85
C GLY A 54 4.77 -12.55 -6.88
N GLN A 55 4.84 -11.90 -8.03
CA GLN A 55 5.49 -10.61 -8.20
C GLN A 55 4.75 -9.87 -9.30
N VAL A 56 4.39 -8.61 -9.02
CA VAL A 56 3.82 -7.74 -10.05
C VAL A 56 4.82 -7.59 -11.21
N PRO A 57 4.35 -7.38 -12.46
CA PRO A 57 5.25 -7.16 -13.59
C PRO A 57 6.30 -6.07 -13.31
N ASP A 58 7.51 -6.21 -13.85
CA ASP A 58 8.63 -5.29 -13.56
C ASP A 58 8.26 -3.82 -13.78
N TYR A 59 7.45 -3.54 -14.80
CA TYR A 59 6.99 -2.18 -15.10
C TYR A 59 6.03 -1.62 -14.05
N ARG A 60 5.44 -2.45 -13.19
CA ARG A 60 4.44 -2.13 -12.16
C ARG A 60 5.02 -2.15 -10.75
N VAL A 61 6.31 -2.47 -10.60
CA VAL A 61 6.98 -2.42 -9.30
C VAL A 61 6.91 -0.97 -8.76
N PRO A 62 6.27 -0.73 -7.61
CA PRO A 62 6.08 0.62 -7.07
C PRO A 62 7.42 1.32 -6.84
N TYR A 63 7.56 2.56 -7.30
CA TYR A 63 8.80 3.31 -7.14
C TYR A 63 9.03 3.71 -5.67
N SER A 64 10.30 3.74 -5.25
CA SER A 64 10.68 4.36 -3.98
C SER A 64 10.46 5.87 -4.06
N GLY A 65 9.86 6.49 -3.05
CA GLY A 65 9.59 7.94 -3.00
C GLY A 65 9.84 8.50 -1.62
N HIS A 66 9.51 9.77 -1.39
CA HIS A 66 9.64 10.36 -0.05
C HIS A 66 8.38 10.13 0.78
N ASP A 67 8.53 9.99 2.10
CA ASP A 67 7.43 9.87 3.05
C ASP A 67 6.93 11.24 3.55
N TYR A 68 7.50 12.35 3.03
CA TYR A 68 7.16 13.73 3.34
C TYR A 68 6.87 13.95 4.83
N PRO A 69 7.87 13.81 5.72
CA PRO A 69 7.66 13.94 7.15
C PRO A 69 7.16 15.34 7.49
N ASP A 70 6.11 15.43 8.29
CA ASP A 70 5.50 16.72 8.65
C ASP A 70 6.47 17.61 9.44
N ARG A 71 7.38 17.00 10.21
CA ARG A 71 8.48 17.72 10.86
C ARG A 71 9.42 18.43 9.87
N ALA A 72 9.52 17.92 8.66
CA ALA A 72 10.30 18.52 7.57
C ALA A 72 9.46 19.46 6.69
N GLY A 73 8.17 19.63 7.02
CA GLY A 73 7.23 20.49 6.28
C GLY A 73 6.43 19.77 5.21
N GLY A 74 6.30 18.44 5.27
CA GLY A 74 5.38 17.69 4.41
C GLY A 74 5.57 17.99 2.92
N THR A 75 4.49 18.34 2.24
CA THR A 75 4.46 18.67 0.81
C THR A 75 4.50 20.20 0.55
N ILE A 76 4.69 21.04 1.58
CA ILE A 76 4.57 22.51 1.50
C ILE A 76 5.36 23.12 0.33
N GLU A 77 6.58 22.66 0.08
CA GLU A 77 7.43 23.25 -0.97
C GLU A 77 6.85 23.07 -2.37
N VAL A 78 6.29 21.89 -2.67
CA VAL A 78 5.63 21.66 -3.96
C VAL A 78 4.28 22.38 -4.02
N LEU A 79 3.57 22.52 -2.89
CA LEU A 79 2.32 23.27 -2.86
C LEU A 79 2.51 24.77 -3.07
N ARG A 80 3.61 25.35 -2.59
CA ARG A 80 3.97 26.74 -2.95
C ARG A 80 4.19 26.89 -4.45
N LYS A 81 4.64 25.83 -5.13
CA LYS A 81 4.82 25.81 -6.58
C LYS A 81 3.49 25.66 -7.30
N TYR A 82 2.61 24.81 -6.80
CA TYR A 82 1.22 24.69 -7.24
C TYR A 82 0.48 26.03 -7.13
N ASP A 83 0.57 26.70 -5.97
CA ASP A 83 -0.07 27.99 -5.73
C ASP A 83 0.39 29.07 -6.72
N ARG A 84 1.67 29.07 -7.12
CA ARG A 84 2.17 30.00 -8.15
C ARG A 84 1.56 29.75 -9.52
N ALA A 85 1.24 28.49 -9.85
CA ALA A 85 0.67 28.11 -11.13
C ALA A 85 -0.86 28.34 -11.17
N PHE A 86 -1.57 28.04 -10.09
CA PHE A 86 -3.03 27.92 -10.11
C PHE A 86 -3.77 28.87 -9.17
N ASN A 87 -3.18 29.24 -8.03
CA ASN A 87 -3.81 30.08 -7.01
C ASN A 87 -3.20 31.49 -6.95
N ALA A 88 -2.53 31.92 -8.01
CA ALA A 88 -1.80 33.20 -8.05
C ALA A 88 -2.77 34.38 -7.83
N GLY A 89 -2.63 35.07 -6.71
CA GLY A 89 -3.48 36.22 -6.32
C GLY A 89 -4.42 35.94 -5.15
N GLU A 90 -4.61 34.67 -4.77
CA GLU A 90 -5.40 34.28 -3.61
C GLU A 90 -4.45 33.92 -2.44
N PHE A 91 -4.52 34.70 -1.36
CA PHE A 91 -3.64 34.55 -0.21
C PHE A 91 -4.44 34.42 1.08
N VAL A 92 -4.01 33.50 1.94
CA VAL A 92 -4.51 33.41 3.32
C VAL A 92 -3.43 33.87 4.28
N ARG A 93 -3.88 34.53 5.35
CA ARG A 93 -3.04 34.96 6.45
C ARG A 93 -2.69 33.73 7.29
N ILE A 94 -1.42 33.33 7.27
CA ILE A 94 -0.92 32.28 8.16
C ILE A 94 -0.63 32.92 9.52
N GLU A 95 -1.46 32.61 10.52
CA GLU A 95 -1.18 32.97 11.91
C GLU A 95 -0.50 31.80 12.61
N SER A 96 0.72 32.00 13.09
CA SER A 96 1.39 31.03 13.96
C SER A 96 0.74 31.12 15.35
N SER A 97 -0.19 30.22 15.66
CA SER A 97 -0.78 30.12 17.00
C SER A 97 0.23 29.48 17.96
N ASN A 98 0.95 30.31 18.73
CA ASN A 98 1.53 29.88 20.00
C ASN A 98 0.49 30.12 21.11
N GLU A 99 -0.62 29.39 21.10
CA GLU A 99 -1.47 29.31 22.30
C GLU A 99 -0.87 28.28 23.25
N GLN A 100 0.07 28.73 24.08
CA GLN A 100 0.29 28.12 25.39
C GLN A 100 -0.57 28.86 26.39
N GLU A 101 -1.68 28.27 26.81
CA GLU A 101 -2.33 28.65 28.06
C GLU A 101 -1.37 28.38 29.22
N SER A 102 -0.58 29.38 29.61
CA SER A 102 0.17 29.34 30.86
C SER A 102 -0.67 29.94 31.98
N ASN A 103 -1.41 29.11 32.71
CA ASN A 103 -1.83 29.43 34.06
C ASN A 103 -0.58 29.40 34.95
N PHE A 104 0.17 30.50 35.07
CA PHE A 104 0.94 30.84 36.29
C PHE A 104 1.59 32.23 36.18
N GLY A 105 1.59 32.95 37.30
CA GLY A 105 1.81 34.39 37.39
C GLY A 105 3.14 34.97 36.86
N ARG A 106 3.01 36.19 36.32
CA ARG A 106 4.02 37.27 36.22
C ARG A 106 5.45 36.84 35.84
N ARG A 107 5.69 36.60 34.54
CA ARG A 107 6.97 36.91 33.90
C ARG A 107 6.74 37.66 32.59
N ARG A 108 7.54 38.69 32.34
CA ARG A 108 7.50 39.55 31.16
C ARG A 108 7.78 38.67 29.92
N VAL A 109 6.73 38.34 29.18
CA VAL A 109 6.82 37.60 27.92
C VAL A 109 7.41 38.54 26.87
N ILE A 110 8.54 38.16 26.27
CA ILE A 110 8.95 38.74 24.99
C ILE A 110 7.96 38.20 23.96
N VAL A 111 6.94 38.99 23.64
CA VAL A 111 6.04 38.69 22.53
C VAL A 111 6.85 38.91 21.26
N ASN A 112 7.37 37.84 20.67
CA ASN A 112 7.83 37.90 19.29
C ASN A 112 6.63 38.32 18.44
N ARG A 113 6.77 39.44 17.71
CA ARG A 113 5.77 39.90 16.74
C ARG A 113 5.45 38.73 15.80
N PRO A 114 4.17 38.34 15.61
CA PRO A 114 3.83 37.33 14.62
C PRO A 114 4.31 37.84 13.26
N THR A 115 5.21 37.11 12.62
CA THR A 115 5.57 37.35 11.23
C THR A 115 4.41 36.83 10.39
N THR A 116 3.49 37.73 10.02
CA THR A 116 2.45 37.44 9.03
C THR A 116 3.15 37.12 7.70
N ARG A 117 3.15 35.85 7.29
CA ARG A 117 3.44 35.45 5.91
C ARG A 117 2.11 35.17 5.21
N SER A 118 1.86 35.83 4.08
CA SER A 118 0.81 35.42 3.16
C SER A 118 1.28 34.14 2.45
N GLY A 119 0.61 33.02 2.71
CA GLY A 119 0.81 31.79 1.94
C GLY A 119 -0.24 31.69 0.85
N GLY A 120 0.09 31.02 -0.26
CA GLY A 120 -0.94 30.56 -1.19
C GLY A 120 -1.83 29.52 -0.50
N LEU A 121 -3.04 29.33 -1.03
CA LEU A 121 -4.09 28.58 -0.35
C LEU A 121 -3.69 27.12 -0.06
N ALA A 122 -3.10 26.43 -1.03
CA ALA A 122 -2.72 25.02 -0.89
C ALA A 122 -1.58 24.86 0.12
N ALA A 123 -0.53 25.67 0.02
CA ALA A 123 0.60 25.59 0.94
C ALA A 123 0.23 26.03 2.37
N ALA A 124 -0.70 26.97 2.53
CA ALA A 124 -1.19 27.40 3.83
C ALA A 124 -2.04 26.31 4.50
N PHE A 125 -2.85 25.59 3.72
CA PHE A 125 -3.62 24.44 4.20
C PHE A 125 -2.69 23.35 4.74
N GLU A 126 -1.70 22.95 3.96
CA GLU A 126 -0.73 21.91 4.35
C GLU A 126 0.11 22.35 5.57
N HIS A 127 0.51 23.62 5.65
CA HIS A 127 1.19 24.12 6.84
C HIS A 127 0.32 23.98 8.10
N LYS A 128 -1.00 24.20 7.99
CA LYS A 128 -1.91 24.00 9.10
C LYS A 128 -2.02 22.51 9.44
N ASP A 129 -2.11 21.65 8.44
CA ASP A 129 -2.27 20.21 8.62
C ASP A 129 -1.06 19.55 9.30
N THR A 130 0.15 19.80 8.76
CA THR A 130 1.43 19.29 9.29
C THR A 130 1.75 19.74 10.73
N THR A 131 1.07 20.78 11.22
CA THR A 131 1.24 21.31 12.58
C THR A 131 0.04 21.06 13.49
N ALA A 132 -1.05 20.46 12.99
CA ALA A 132 -2.27 20.21 13.75
C ALA A 132 -2.08 19.13 14.81
N PHE A 133 -1.28 18.10 14.52
CA PHE A 133 -1.02 17.00 15.45
C PHE A 133 0.31 17.21 16.18
N THR A 134 0.28 17.30 17.52
CA THR A 134 1.50 17.44 18.32
C THR A 134 1.52 16.48 19.51
N GLU A 135 2.71 16.02 19.85
CA GLU A 135 2.94 15.17 21.02
C GLU A 135 4.10 15.68 21.87
N THR A 136 3.96 15.41 23.17
CA THR A 136 4.96 15.74 24.18
C THR A 136 6.23 14.93 23.96
N THR A 137 7.29 15.55 23.43
CA THR A 137 8.59 14.91 23.22
C THR A 137 9.66 15.53 24.12
N THR A 138 10.58 14.71 24.63
CA THR A 138 11.78 15.21 25.32
C THR A 138 12.91 15.47 24.32
N GLN A 139 13.36 16.73 24.21
CA GLN A 139 14.52 17.11 23.41
C GLN A 139 15.71 17.48 24.29
N ARG A 140 16.93 17.26 23.77
CA ARG A 140 18.17 17.77 24.35
C ARG A 140 18.52 19.10 23.69
N ARG A 141 18.64 20.18 24.46
CA ARG A 141 19.01 21.53 24.03
C ARG A 141 20.23 22.07 24.80
N GLY A 142 20.82 23.16 24.30
CA GLY A 142 22.01 23.81 24.86
C GLY A 142 23.33 23.33 24.24
N ILE A 143 24.42 24.05 24.53
CA ILE A 143 25.77 23.66 24.10
C ILE A 143 26.06 22.27 24.71
N PHE A 144 26.39 21.29 23.86
CA PHE A 144 26.54 19.86 24.18
C PHE A 144 25.27 19.06 24.55
N GLY A 145 24.05 19.60 24.37
CA GLY A 145 22.81 18.83 24.57
C GLY A 145 22.54 18.39 26.02
N LEU A 146 23.12 19.09 26.99
CA LEU A 146 23.05 18.73 28.42
C LEU A 146 21.70 19.07 29.07
N ARG A 147 20.87 19.91 28.45
CA ARG A 147 19.57 20.30 29.01
C ARG A 147 18.44 19.53 28.33
N ARG A 148 17.74 18.67 29.08
CA ARG A 148 16.49 18.07 28.61
C ARG A 148 15.36 19.08 28.77
N VAL A 149 14.61 19.30 27.70
CA VAL A 149 13.41 20.14 27.67
C VAL A 149 12.27 19.37 27.04
N THR A 150 11.09 19.52 27.60
CA THR A 150 9.86 18.97 27.05
C THR A 150 9.27 19.96 26.06
N VAL A 151 8.94 19.50 24.86
CA VAL A 151 8.35 20.30 23.79
C VAL A 151 7.15 19.58 23.19
N GLN A 152 6.09 20.32 22.85
CA GLN A 152 5.04 19.82 21.95
C GLN A 152 5.55 19.97 20.52
N GLN A 153 5.51 18.89 19.75
CA GLN A 153 5.87 18.90 18.33
C GLN A 153 5.20 17.75 17.61
N THR A 154 4.99 17.88 16.30
CA THR A 154 4.54 16.78 15.44
C THR A 154 5.42 15.55 15.66
N PRO A 155 4.91 14.31 15.73
CA PRO A 155 5.74 13.12 15.87
C PRO A 155 6.68 12.91 14.67
N HIS A 156 7.75 12.14 14.87
CA HIS A 156 8.77 11.95 13.83
C HIS A 156 8.35 10.97 12.72
N TRP A 157 7.36 10.14 13.00
CA TRP A 157 6.78 9.17 12.08
C TRP A 157 5.58 9.73 11.30
N HIS A 158 5.07 10.90 11.71
CA HIS A 158 3.93 11.53 11.04
C HIS A 158 4.40 12.18 9.73
N GLY A 159 3.69 11.87 8.65
CA GLY A 159 4.04 12.24 7.29
C GLY A 159 3.08 11.59 6.31
N HIS A 160 3.38 11.73 5.02
CA HIS A 160 2.55 11.27 3.91
C HIS A 160 2.96 9.87 3.43
N CYS A 161 3.36 8.97 4.33
CA CYS A 161 3.80 7.63 3.92
C CYS A 161 2.67 6.83 3.25
N ASN A 162 1.43 6.99 3.70
CA ASN A 162 0.24 6.42 3.05
C ASN A 162 -0.03 7.09 1.70
N GLY A 163 0.04 8.43 1.61
CA GLY A 163 -0.14 9.17 0.37
C GLY A 163 0.88 8.77 -0.70
N TRP A 164 2.16 8.67 -0.34
CA TRP A 164 3.21 8.16 -1.23
C TRP A 164 2.98 6.69 -1.62
N THR A 165 2.62 5.82 -0.67
CA THR A 165 2.31 4.42 -0.96
C THR A 165 1.19 4.30 -1.98
N SER A 166 0.11 5.06 -1.79
CA SER A 166 -1.01 5.15 -2.74
C SER A 166 -0.55 5.60 -4.12
N ALA A 167 0.25 6.67 -4.17
CA ALA A 167 0.77 7.22 -5.41
C ALA A 167 1.64 6.20 -6.17
N ALA A 168 2.55 5.51 -5.48
CA ALA A 168 3.46 4.55 -6.08
C ALA A 168 2.77 3.26 -6.57
N ILE A 169 1.64 2.89 -5.97
CA ILE A 169 0.80 1.78 -6.45
C ILE A 169 0.01 2.20 -7.70
N ARG A 170 -0.61 3.38 -7.68
CA ARG A 170 -1.59 3.78 -8.71
C ARG A 170 -0.98 4.42 -9.93
N HIS A 171 0.22 4.95 -9.81
CA HIS A 171 0.85 5.76 -10.83
C HIS A 171 2.24 5.24 -11.16
N ALA A 172 2.50 5.07 -12.45
CA ALA A 172 3.85 4.96 -12.96
C ALA A 172 4.69 6.18 -12.53
N GLU A 173 5.98 5.96 -12.25
CA GLU A 173 6.90 7.03 -11.86
C GLU A 173 6.91 8.13 -12.94
N PRO A 174 6.63 9.41 -12.58
CA PRO A 174 6.81 10.53 -13.49
C PRO A 174 8.20 10.55 -14.13
N GLN A 175 8.30 10.83 -15.43
CA GLN A 175 9.57 10.74 -16.19
C GLN A 175 10.01 12.06 -16.83
N SER A 176 9.05 12.96 -17.09
CA SER A 176 9.29 14.23 -17.79
C SER A 176 8.74 15.43 -17.02
N ASN A 177 9.37 16.59 -17.24
CA ASN A 177 8.85 17.86 -16.72
C ASN A 177 7.57 18.26 -17.45
N VAL A 178 6.65 18.91 -16.73
CA VAL A 178 5.39 19.44 -17.26
C VAL A 178 5.30 20.93 -16.95
N THR A 179 4.83 21.74 -17.91
CA THR A 179 4.65 23.18 -17.68
C THR A 179 3.17 23.53 -17.56
N ARG A 180 2.81 24.27 -16.52
CA ARG A 180 1.47 24.83 -16.30
C ARG A 180 1.58 26.29 -15.91
N ASN A 181 0.89 27.16 -16.63
CA ASN A 181 0.82 28.60 -16.34
C ASN A 181 2.20 29.25 -16.10
N GLY A 182 3.19 28.86 -16.92
CA GLY A 182 4.57 29.36 -16.84
C GLY A 182 5.43 28.76 -15.72
N VAL A 183 4.91 27.80 -14.96
CA VAL A 183 5.62 27.06 -13.90
C VAL A 183 5.97 25.66 -14.39
N VAL A 184 7.24 25.29 -14.31
CA VAL A 184 7.75 23.96 -14.69
C VAL A 184 7.70 23.03 -13.49
N PHE A 185 6.89 21.99 -13.51
CA PHE A 185 6.84 20.89 -12.54
C PHE A 185 7.78 19.75 -12.98
N THR A 186 8.68 19.36 -12.10
CA THR A 186 9.60 18.22 -12.30
C THR A 186 8.92 16.90 -11.90
N PRO A 187 9.47 15.73 -12.29
CA PRO A 187 9.02 14.45 -11.76
C PRO A 187 8.93 14.40 -10.23
N ALA A 188 9.90 14.98 -9.51
CA ALA A 188 9.86 15.06 -8.04
C ALA A 188 8.66 15.89 -7.54
N ASP A 189 8.35 17.01 -8.21
CA ASP A 189 7.18 17.82 -7.86
C ASP A 189 5.88 17.03 -8.09
N ILE A 190 5.76 16.34 -9.23
CA ILE A 190 4.55 15.57 -9.56
C ILE A 190 4.34 14.43 -8.56
N LYS A 191 5.41 13.74 -8.13
CA LYS A 191 5.34 12.73 -7.05
C LYS A 191 4.83 13.33 -5.74
N GLY A 192 5.28 14.52 -5.36
CA GLY A 192 4.82 15.20 -4.16
C GLY A 192 3.35 15.61 -4.23
N LEU A 193 2.89 16.08 -5.38
CA LEU A 193 1.47 16.39 -5.61
C LEU A 193 0.60 15.13 -5.60
N LEU A 194 1.09 14.02 -6.16
CA LEU A 194 0.39 12.75 -6.10
C LEU A 194 0.28 12.26 -4.65
N ALA A 195 1.36 12.32 -3.86
CA ALA A 195 1.31 11.93 -2.45
C ALA A 195 0.30 12.76 -1.65
N GLU A 196 0.23 14.08 -1.91
CA GLU A 196 -0.71 14.99 -1.27
C GLU A 196 -2.18 14.62 -1.55
N ILE A 197 -2.56 14.38 -2.81
CA ILE A 197 -3.97 14.11 -3.15
C ILE A 197 -4.49 12.78 -2.58
N TYR A 198 -3.59 11.87 -2.17
CA TYR A 198 -3.94 10.61 -1.52
C TYR A 198 -3.86 10.64 0.01
N MET A 199 -3.34 11.72 0.62
CA MET A 199 -3.04 11.76 2.06
C MET A 199 -4.22 11.38 2.95
N TYR A 200 -5.43 11.81 2.57
CA TYR A 200 -6.66 11.55 3.31
C TYR A 200 -7.71 10.80 2.49
N ARG A 201 -7.28 10.14 1.42
CA ARG A 201 -8.18 9.36 0.57
C ARG A 201 -8.55 8.05 1.26
N ASP A 202 -9.84 7.73 1.26
CA ASP A 202 -10.33 6.40 1.66
C ASP A 202 -9.69 5.31 0.79
N ASN A 203 -9.39 4.18 1.42
CA ASN A 203 -8.78 3.03 0.78
C ASN A 203 -9.73 1.83 0.82
N GLU A 204 -9.51 0.87 -0.08
CA GLU A 204 -10.11 -0.45 0.02
C GLU A 204 -9.31 -1.27 1.04
N PHE A 205 -10.00 -1.75 2.07
CA PHE A 205 -9.38 -2.42 3.21
C PHE A 205 -9.24 -3.91 2.93
N LEU A 206 -8.05 -4.49 3.08
CA LEU A 206 -7.80 -5.90 2.75
C LEU A 206 -7.61 -6.77 4.00
N GLY A 207 -7.84 -6.21 5.18
CA GLY A 207 -7.81 -6.93 6.46
C GLY A 207 -6.88 -6.29 7.47
N GLY A 208 -7.04 -6.72 8.74
CA GLY A 208 -6.32 -6.15 9.87
C GLY A 208 -7.15 -5.24 10.77
N GLU A 209 -8.45 -5.53 10.94
CA GLU A 209 -9.33 -4.70 11.78
C GLU A 209 -8.99 -4.85 13.27
N ASP A 210 -8.40 -5.99 13.63
CA ASP A 210 -7.89 -6.29 14.96
C ASP A 210 -6.49 -5.65 15.18
N ALA A 211 -6.01 -5.70 16.43
CA ALA A 211 -4.69 -5.16 16.79
C ALA A 211 -3.50 -5.83 16.07
N VAL A 212 -3.71 -6.98 15.43
CA VAL A 212 -2.75 -7.67 14.56
C VAL A 212 -3.55 -8.44 13.50
N MET A 213 -3.17 -8.33 12.23
CA MET A 213 -3.81 -9.06 11.13
C MET A 213 -3.65 -10.58 11.25
N ASN A 214 -4.74 -11.34 11.09
CA ASN A 214 -4.73 -12.80 11.07
C ASN A 214 -3.79 -13.35 9.98
N PRO A 215 -2.87 -14.30 10.28
CA PRO A 215 -1.91 -14.81 9.30
C PRO A 215 -2.56 -15.62 8.16
N GLY A 216 -3.69 -16.27 8.40
CA GLY A 216 -4.46 -16.94 7.36
C GLY A 216 -5.02 -15.95 6.35
N LEU A 217 -5.61 -14.86 6.83
CA LEU A 217 -6.10 -13.78 5.98
C LEU A 217 -4.95 -13.10 5.21
N LEU A 218 -3.82 -12.84 5.88
CA LEU A 218 -2.61 -12.31 5.25
C LEU A 218 -2.15 -13.19 4.08
N HIS A 219 -2.12 -14.52 4.28
CA HIS A 219 -1.72 -15.47 3.26
C HIS A 219 -2.66 -15.43 2.05
N VAL A 220 -3.96 -15.53 2.30
CA VAL A 220 -5.01 -15.52 1.26
C VAL A 220 -4.95 -14.22 0.47
N VAL A 221 -4.89 -13.06 1.13
CA VAL A 221 -4.86 -11.75 0.47
C VAL A 221 -3.63 -11.62 -0.42
N LEU A 222 -2.43 -11.89 0.09
CA LEU A 222 -1.21 -11.74 -0.72
C LEU A 222 -1.17 -12.71 -1.90
N ALA A 223 -1.57 -13.97 -1.70
CA ALA A 223 -1.58 -14.96 -2.76
C ALA A 223 -2.57 -14.63 -3.88
N ASN A 224 -3.73 -14.08 -3.54
CA ASN A 224 -4.72 -13.66 -4.53
C ASN A 224 -4.36 -12.33 -5.19
N TRP A 225 -4.12 -11.27 -4.42
CA TRP A 225 -3.91 -9.92 -4.96
C TRP A 225 -2.62 -9.78 -5.76
N ILE A 226 -1.52 -10.35 -5.27
CA ILE A 226 -0.22 -10.27 -5.95
C ILE A 226 0.01 -11.49 -6.82
N GLY A 227 -0.29 -12.69 -6.33
CA GLY A 227 0.04 -13.93 -7.03
C GLY A 227 -0.90 -14.25 -8.19
N ARG A 228 -2.20 -13.96 -8.04
CA ARG A 228 -3.19 -14.15 -9.13
C ARG A 228 -3.54 -12.84 -9.84
N GLY A 229 -3.51 -11.72 -9.11
CA GLY A 229 -4.03 -10.45 -9.59
C GLY A 229 -3.01 -9.45 -10.10
N ASP A 230 -1.70 -9.73 -10.00
CA ASP A 230 -0.60 -8.84 -10.41
C ASP A 230 -0.72 -7.40 -9.84
N HIS A 231 -1.37 -7.24 -8.69
CA HIS A 231 -1.65 -5.93 -8.10
C HIS A 231 -0.90 -5.74 -6.77
N PRO A 232 -0.08 -4.70 -6.63
CA PRO A 232 0.61 -4.43 -5.38
C PRO A 232 -0.39 -3.94 -4.31
N VAL A 233 -0.08 -4.15 -3.04
CA VAL A 233 -0.92 -3.74 -1.91
C VAL A 233 -0.15 -2.84 -0.96
N GLY A 234 -0.85 -1.93 -0.28
CA GLY A 234 -0.30 -1.20 0.85
C GLY A 234 -0.18 -2.10 2.07
N ILE A 235 0.96 -2.01 2.76
CA ILE A 235 1.21 -2.71 4.03
C ILE A 235 1.53 -1.72 5.14
N GLU A 236 0.85 -1.86 6.27
CA GLU A 236 1.20 -1.18 7.52
C GLU A 236 2.16 -2.05 8.33
N THR A 237 3.46 -1.77 8.22
CA THR A 237 4.52 -2.67 8.71
C THR A 237 4.78 -2.61 10.22
N ALA A 238 4.17 -1.66 10.92
CA ALA A 238 4.40 -1.43 12.34
C ALA A 238 3.14 -1.72 13.14
N VAL A 239 3.29 -2.56 14.17
CA VAL A 239 2.21 -2.82 15.13
C VAL A 239 2.15 -1.70 16.17
N GLY A 240 0.98 -1.10 16.34
CA GLY A 240 0.69 -0.17 17.43
C GLY A 240 0.50 1.28 16.98
N LYS A 241 1.12 2.22 17.70
CA LYS A 241 0.82 3.66 17.54
C LYS A 241 1.44 4.27 16.29
N GLU A 242 2.65 3.86 15.94
CA GLU A 242 3.32 4.38 14.76
C GLU A 242 2.80 3.66 13.52
N LYS A 243 2.37 4.42 12.53
CA LYS A 243 1.79 3.89 11.31
C LYS A 243 2.75 4.15 10.15
N TRP A 244 3.31 3.07 9.60
CA TRP A 244 4.32 3.11 8.54
C TRP A 244 3.85 2.29 7.35
N ASN A 245 3.47 3.00 6.30
CA ASN A 245 2.90 2.42 5.09
C ASN A 245 3.94 2.29 3.98
N TYR A 246 3.93 1.14 3.31
CA TYR A 246 4.79 0.85 2.16
C TYR A 246 4.03 0.07 1.08
N PRO A 247 4.43 0.15 -0.19
CA PRO A 247 3.85 -0.66 -1.24
C PRO A 247 4.56 -2.03 -1.34
N LEU A 248 3.83 -3.10 -1.03
CA LEU A 248 4.25 -4.50 -1.13
C LEU A 248 3.87 -5.05 -2.50
N TYR A 249 4.83 -5.66 -3.20
CA TYR A 249 4.69 -6.00 -4.62
C TYR A 249 5.14 -7.41 -4.99
N ALA A 250 5.72 -8.16 -4.05
CA ALA A 250 6.07 -9.55 -4.29
C ALA A 250 6.06 -10.36 -3.00
N PHE A 251 5.85 -11.66 -3.12
CA PHE A 251 6.02 -12.61 -2.03
C PHE A 251 6.54 -13.96 -2.54
N LYS A 252 7.13 -14.73 -1.64
CA LYS A 252 7.50 -16.13 -1.85
C LYS A 252 7.33 -16.91 -0.56
N THR A 253 6.72 -18.08 -0.64
CA THR A 253 6.46 -18.96 0.48
C THR A 253 7.25 -20.27 0.36
N SER A 254 7.46 -20.87 1.52
CA SER A 254 7.80 -22.28 1.65
C SER A 254 6.92 -22.85 2.74
N SER A 255 6.46 -24.08 2.57
CA SER A 255 5.51 -24.71 3.48
C SER A 255 5.93 -26.11 3.88
N ARG A 256 5.42 -26.55 5.03
CA ARG A 256 5.56 -27.91 5.54
C ARG A 256 4.22 -28.33 6.12
N LYS A 257 3.60 -29.36 5.53
CA LYS A 257 2.39 -29.97 6.08
C LYS A 257 2.68 -30.57 7.46
N VAL A 258 1.93 -30.14 8.47
CA VAL A 258 2.05 -30.63 9.86
C VAL A 258 1.01 -31.73 10.10
N SER A 259 -0.22 -31.51 9.63
CA SER A 259 -1.32 -32.47 9.62
C SER A 259 -2.25 -32.20 8.42
N ASP A 260 -3.39 -32.91 8.32
CA ASP A 260 -4.40 -32.61 7.30
C ASP A 260 -5.08 -31.24 7.52
N HIS A 261 -5.05 -30.71 8.74
CA HIS A 261 -5.69 -29.45 9.12
C HIS A 261 -4.68 -28.35 9.49
N GLU A 262 -3.38 -28.58 9.30
CA GLU A 262 -2.35 -27.63 9.73
C GLU A 262 -1.15 -27.61 8.79
N VAL A 263 -0.74 -26.41 8.36
CA VAL A 263 0.45 -26.19 7.53
C VAL A 263 1.34 -25.10 8.13
N GLU A 264 2.61 -25.41 8.34
CA GLU A 264 3.64 -24.42 8.71
C GLU A 264 4.12 -23.69 7.45
N VAL A 265 4.13 -22.35 7.47
CA VAL A 265 4.53 -21.50 6.33
C VAL A 265 5.58 -20.49 6.75
N ARG A 266 6.62 -20.34 5.93
CA ARG A 266 7.57 -19.21 5.95
C ARG A 266 7.38 -18.39 4.69
N MET A 267 7.16 -17.10 4.83
CA MET A 267 6.94 -16.17 3.74
C MET A 267 7.96 -15.02 3.79
N ASN A 268 8.55 -14.72 2.64
CA ASN A 268 9.31 -13.49 2.40
C ASN A 268 8.45 -12.60 1.50
N ALA A 269 8.13 -11.39 1.93
CA ALA A 269 7.41 -10.42 1.12
C ALA A 269 8.26 -9.16 0.89
N ASN A 270 8.28 -8.66 -0.34
CA ASN A 270 9.08 -7.52 -0.74
C ASN A 270 8.21 -6.27 -0.90
N TYR A 271 8.68 -5.16 -0.35
CA TYR A 271 8.08 -3.84 -0.47
C TYR A 271 9.11 -2.79 -0.86
N SER A 272 8.66 -1.69 -1.46
CA SER A 272 9.53 -0.55 -1.80
C SER A 272 9.64 0.37 -0.59
N GLN A 273 10.85 0.74 -0.21
CA GLN A 273 11.14 1.61 0.93
C GLN A 273 11.19 3.08 0.51
N SER A 274 10.87 3.96 1.46
CA SER A 274 11.00 5.40 1.28
C SER A 274 12.46 5.85 1.17
N THR A 275 12.64 7.00 0.55
CA THR A 275 13.91 7.70 0.39
C THR A 275 13.97 8.90 1.34
N ARG A 276 15.19 9.35 1.66
CA ARG A 276 15.39 10.49 2.56
C ARG A 276 14.90 11.84 2.02
N ARG A 277 14.73 11.94 0.70
CA ARG A 277 14.30 13.15 -0.01
C ARG A 277 13.69 12.73 -1.34
N GLU A 278 12.72 13.50 -1.82
CA GLU A 278 12.17 13.26 -3.15
C GLU A 278 13.20 13.62 -4.24
N VAL A 279 13.23 12.82 -5.30
CA VAL A 279 14.15 12.98 -6.44
C VAL A 279 13.42 12.68 -7.74
N ASP A 280 13.92 13.24 -8.85
CA ASP A 280 13.24 13.08 -10.14
C ASP A 280 13.13 11.62 -10.56
N ARG A 281 14.23 10.86 -10.42
CA ARG A 281 14.26 9.42 -10.66
C ARG A 281 14.81 8.71 -9.44
N SER A 282 14.00 7.83 -8.87
CA SER A 282 14.34 7.13 -7.65
C SER A 282 15.15 5.87 -7.95
N GLN A 283 16.20 5.64 -7.18
CA GLN A 283 16.74 4.28 -7.08
C GLN A 283 15.71 3.43 -6.34
N HIS A 284 15.36 2.27 -6.90
CA HIS A 284 14.46 1.34 -6.22
C HIS A 284 15.15 0.76 -4.98
N LEU A 285 14.56 1.02 -3.80
CA LEU A 285 15.03 0.54 -2.52
C LEU A 285 14.11 -0.59 -2.05
N ALA A 286 14.43 -1.83 -2.41
CA ALA A 286 13.66 -2.98 -1.95
C ALA A 286 14.00 -3.37 -0.50
N LYS A 287 12.97 -3.79 0.24
CA LYS A 287 13.11 -4.43 1.55
C LYS A 287 12.24 -5.68 1.60
N THR A 288 12.68 -6.63 2.42
CA THR A 288 11.95 -7.88 2.68
C THR A 288 11.46 -7.87 4.12
N ILE A 289 10.18 -8.22 4.31
CA ILE A 289 9.59 -8.57 5.60
C ILE A 289 9.40 -10.09 5.65
N HIS A 290 9.72 -10.68 6.79
CA HIS A 290 9.73 -12.13 7.00
C HIS A 290 8.57 -12.52 7.92
N PHE A 291 7.73 -13.45 7.46
CA PHE A 291 6.64 -14.03 8.24
C PHE A 291 6.86 -15.52 8.44
N HIS A 292 6.45 -16.01 9.61
CA HIS A 292 6.48 -17.42 9.97
C HIS A 292 5.21 -17.74 10.76
N TYR A 293 4.33 -18.56 10.21
CA TYR A 293 3.03 -18.85 10.81
C TYR A 293 2.55 -20.28 10.52
N SER A 294 1.64 -20.79 11.34
CA SER A 294 0.81 -21.93 11.01
C SER A 294 -0.49 -21.44 10.34
N LEU A 295 -0.97 -22.20 9.37
CA LEU A 295 -2.31 -22.06 8.78
C LEU A 295 -3.18 -23.19 9.29
N ASP A 296 -4.41 -22.86 9.67
CA ASP A 296 -5.44 -23.84 9.99
C ASP A 296 -6.28 -24.08 8.73
N LEU A 297 -6.47 -25.36 8.38
CA LEU A 297 -7.29 -25.77 7.25
C LEU A 297 -8.57 -26.46 7.71
N ASN A 298 -9.65 -26.33 6.95
CA ASN A 298 -10.84 -27.17 7.12
C ASN A 298 -10.72 -28.50 6.34
N ASP A 299 -11.76 -29.35 6.40
CA ASP A 299 -11.79 -30.64 5.70
C ASP A 299 -11.72 -30.53 4.16
N ALA A 300 -12.02 -29.35 3.60
CA ALA A 300 -11.91 -29.06 2.18
C ALA A 300 -10.54 -28.50 1.78
N GLY A 301 -9.59 -28.33 2.72
CA GLY A 301 -8.27 -27.75 2.46
C GLY A 301 -8.27 -26.22 2.38
N GLU A 302 -9.38 -25.56 2.73
CA GLU A 302 -9.49 -24.11 2.74
C GLU A 302 -8.86 -23.53 4.01
N ILE A 303 -8.17 -22.41 3.85
CA ILE A 303 -7.58 -21.67 4.97
C ILE A 303 -8.69 -20.99 5.78
N VAL A 304 -8.84 -21.38 7.04
CA VAL A 304 -9.85 -20.83 7.96
C VAL A 304 -9.27 -20.02 9.11
N GLY A 305 -7.95 -19.99 9.25
CA GLY A 305 -7.28 -19.34 10.37
C GLY A 305 -5.77 -19.55 10.37
N GLY A 306 -5.15 -19.17 11.47
CA GLY A 306 -3.74 -19.44 11.70
C GLY A 306 -3.17 -18.73 12.92
N SER A 307 -1.89 -18.98 13.18
CA SER A 307 -1.15 -18.39 14.30
C SER A 307 0.27 -18.01 13.91
N TYR A 308 0.77 -16.86 14.36
CA TYR A 308 2.16 -16.48 14.14
C TYR A 308 3.08 -17.18 15.11
N TYR A 309 4.23 -17.66 14.62
CA TYR A 309 5.34 -18.02 15.49
C TYR A 309 6.03 -16.77 16.07
N ASN A 310 6.82 -16.98 17.12
CA ASN A 310 7.47 -15.88 17.86
C ASN A 310 8.57 -15.14 17.08
N ASP A 311 9.14 -15.77 16.05
CA ASP A 311 10.15 -15.20 15.17
C ASP A 311 9.55 -14.49 13.94
N SER A 312 8.22 -14.50 13.80
CA SER A 312 7.53 -13.83 12.71
C SER A 312 7.43 -12.32 12.92
N ALA A 313 7.54 -11.57 11.83
CA ALA A 313 6.93 -10.25 11.78
C ALA A 313 5.40 -10.33 11.95
N ARG A 314 4.80 -9.22 12.35
CA ARG A 314 3.36 -9.02 12.48
C ARG A 314 3.03 -7.65 11.92
N ILE A 315 1.88 -7.53 11.28
CA ILE A 315 1.41 -6.27 10.70
C ILE A 315 0.02 -5.94 11.20
N ASP A 316 -0.32 -4.66 11.13
CA ASP A 316 -1.63 -4.18 11.52
C ASP A 316 -2.62 -4.35 10.37
N MET A 317 -2.28 -3.90 9.15
CA MET A 317 -3.24 -3.77 8.06
C MET A 317 -2.64 -4.04 6.67
N LEU A 318 -3.45 -4.63 5.80
CA LEU A 318 -3.30 -4.57 4.34
C LEU A 318 -4.42 -3.74 3.72
N TRP A 319 -4.11 -3.01 2.66
CA TRP A 319 -5.07 -2.13 1.98
C TRP A 319 -4.65 -1.88 0.52
N THR A 320 -5.52 -1.28 -0.27
CA THR A 320 -5.17 -0.83 -1.63
C THR A 320 -5.83 0.53 -1.92
N PRO A 321 -5.13 1.45 -2.60
CA PRO A 321 -5.63 2.80 -2.83
C PRO A 321 -6.73 2.85 -3.92
N LEU A 322 -7.79 3.59 -3.62
CA LEU A 322 -8.84 3.96 -4.59
C LEU A 322 -8.47 5.20 -5.40
N HIS A 323 -9.22 5.54 -6.44
CA HIS A 323 -8.95 6.75 -7.22
C HIS A 323 -9.04 8.00 -6.33
N PRO A 324 -8.23 9.05 -6.60
CA PRO A 324 -8.20 10.21 -5.74
C PRO A 324 -9.49 11.02 -5.94
N VAL A 325 -10.00 11.56 -4.83
CA VAL A 325 -11.21 12.38 -4.79
C VAL A 325 -10.82 13.79 -4.35
N GLN A 326 -11.57 14.80 -4.80
CA GLN A 326 -11.29 16.19 -4.48
C GLN A 326 -11.26 16.42 -2.96
N GLY A 327 -10.22 17.11 -2.46
CA GLY A 327 -10.10 17.44 -1.04
C GLY A 327 -11.29 18.27 -0.54
N GLY A 328 -11.77 17.98 0.66
CA GLY A 328 -12.94 18.61 1.25
C GLY A 328 -14.28 18.07 0.75
N THR A 329 -14.28 16.93 0.05
CA THR A 329 -15.49 16.23 -0.40
C THR A 329 -15.54 14.80 0.18
N PRO A 330 -16.71 14.13 0.20
CA PRO A 330 -16.85 12.81 0.83
C PRO A 330 -15.81 11.80 0.33
N GLY A 331 -15.10 11.19 1.27
CA GLY A 331 -14.04 10.22 1.03
C GLY A 331 -12.66 10.84 0.77
N ASN A 332 -12.55 12.16 0.89
CA ASN A 332 -11.32 12.92 1.09
C ASN A 332 -11.59 14.21 1.89
N ASP A 333 -12.43 14.11 2.92
CA ASP A 333 -12.99 15.25 3.67
C ASP A 333 -11.90 16.12 4.33
N ARG A 334 -10.79 15.50 4.71
CA ARG A 334 -9.61 16.18 5.29
C ARG A 334 -8.58 16.61 4.25
N GLY A 335 -8.74 16.19 3.00
CA GLY A 335 -7.85 16.53 1.90
C GLY A 335 -7.83 18.02 1.60
N ASN A 336 -6.72 18.47 1.01
CA ASN A 336 -6.50 19.86 0.66
C ASN A 336 -7.48 20.31 -0.46
N PRO A 337 -8.46 21.19 -0.16
CA PRO A 337 -9.47 21.59 -1.13
C PRO A 337 -8.95 22.58 -2.18
N HIS A 338 -7.71 23.05 -2.03
CA HIS A 338 -7.10 24.05 -2.90
C HIS A 338 -6.18 23.45 -3.98
N ILE A 339 -6.22 22.14 -4.14
CA ILE A 339 -5.53 21.38 -5.17
C ILE A 339 -6.58 20.71 -6.04
N ASP A 340 -6.60 21.02 -7.32
CA ASP A 340 -7.43 20.33 -8.31
C ASP A 340 -6.83 18.95 -8.62
N VAL A 341 -7.52 17.89 -8.20
CA VAL A 341 -7.11 16.50 -8.44
C VAL A 341 -6.98 16.19 -9.93
N LYS A 342 -7.87 16.72 -10.77
CA LYS A 342 -7.82 16.46 -12.23
C LYS A 342 -6.59 17.09 -12.85
N GLU A 343 -6.20 18.26 -12.37
CA GLU A 343 -5.00 18.94 -12.85
C GLU A 343 -3.73 18.18 -12.46
N VAL A 344 -3.66 17.67 -11.22
CA VAL A 344 -2.54 16.83 -10.78
C VAL A 344 -2.44 15.55 -11.63
N LEU A 345 -3.56 14.88 -11.88
CA LEU A 345 -3.60 13.69 -12.75
C LEU A 345 -3.25 14.03 -14.20
N ALA A 346 -3.68 15.18 -14.73
CA ALA A 346 -3.30 15.63 -16.07
C ALA A 346 -1.79 15.87 -16.19
N MET A 347 -1.16 16.48 -15.18
CA MET A 347 0.30 16.60 -15.13
C MET A 347 0.98 15.23 -15.07
N TRP A 348 0.47 14.30 -14.28
CA TRP A 348 0.99 12.92 -14.27
C TRP A 348 0.92 12.27 -15.65
N ARG A 349 -0.23 12.34 -16.34
CA ARG A 349 -0.41 11.76 -17.67
C ARG A 349 0.57 12.30 -18.71
N GLU A 350 0.86 13.60 -18.66
CA GLU A 350 1.83 14.25 -19.56
C GLU A 350 3.28 13.89 -19.20
N SER A 351 3.56 13.59 -17.92
CA SER A 351 4.89 13.22 -17.45
C SER A 351 5.28 11.76 -17.70
N VAL A 352 4.33 10.90 -18.07
CA VAL A 352 4.53 9.45 -18.24
C VAL A 352 4.19 9.02 -19.68
N PRO A 353 5.05 8.22 -20.33
CA PRO A 353 4.77 7.66 -21.65
C PRO A 353 3.42 6.94 -21.71
N GLU A 354 2.66 7.19 -22.78
CA GLU A 354 1.34 6.57 -22.99
C GLU A 354 1.40 5.04 -22.99
N GLU A 355 2.43 4.45 -23.61
CA GLU A 355 2.67 3.00 -23.62
C GLU A 355 2.77 2.40 -22.22
N LEU A 356 3.34 3.14 -21.25
CA LEU A 356 3.41 2.67 -19.87
C LEU A 356 2.06 2.84 -19.16
N ARG A 357 1.36 3.95 -19.40
CA ARG A 357 0.04 4.20 -18.82
C ARG A 357 -1.00 3.19 -19.32
N SER A 358 -0.97 2.82 -20.60
CA SER A 358 -1.93 1.90 -21.22
C SER A 358 -1.84 0.46 -20.72
N LYS A 359 -0.81 0.12 -19.93
CA LYS A 359 -0.67 -1.17 -19.23
C LYS A 359 -0.65 -1.03 -17.70
N TRP A 360 -0.77 0.19 -17.17
CA TRP A 360 -0.83 0.45 -15.73
C TRP A 360 -2.26 0.33 -15.21
N TRP A 361 -2.77 -0.90 -15.16
CA TRP A 361 -4.13 -1.18 -14.68
C TRP A 361 -4.36 -0.69 -13.24
N ASN A 362 -5.59 -0.38 -12.84
CA ASN A 362 -5.95 -0.03 -11.47
C ASN A 362 -7.35 -0.63 -11.21
N ILE A 363 -7.58 -1.19 -10.02
CA ILE A 363 -8.89 -1.77 -9.65
C ILE A 363 -10.04 -0.75 -9.77
N ASP A 364 -9.75 0.51 -9.46
CA ASP A 364 -10.70 1.62 -9.45
C ASP A 364 -10.08 2.78 -10.24
N PRO A 365 -10.12 2.74 -11.58
CA PRO A 365 -9.51 3.78 -12.42
C PRO A 365 -10.44 4.99 -12.54
N THR A 366 -9.86 6.17 -12.78
CA THR A 366 -10.67 7.30 -13.27
C THR A 366 -11.15 7.00 -14.70
N LYS A 367 -12.17 7.72 -15.18
CA LYS A 367 -12.66 7.52 -16.55
C LYS A 367 -11.57 7.70 -17.60
N GLU A 368 -10.65 8.63 -17.36
CA GLU A 368 -9.55 8.96 -18.25
C GLU A 368 -8.36 7.99 -18.14
N ASP A 369 -8.26 7.23 -17.03
CA ASP A 369 -7.20 6.24 -16.79
C ASP A 369 -7.67 4.79 -16.92
N ALA A 370 -8.95 4.58 -17.23
CA ALA A 370 -9.50 3.26 -17.47
C ALA A 370 -8.84 2.66 -18.71
N ILE A 371 -8.15 1.55 -18.52
CA ILE A 371 -7.61 0.77 -19.64
C ILE A 371 -8.77 -0.03 -20.19
N GLY A 372 -9.15 0.24 -21.44
CA GLY A 372 -10.14 -0.57 -22.13
C GLY A 372 -9.67 -2.01 -22.18
N ILE A 373 -10.57 -2.95 -21.91
CA ILE A 373 -10.35 -4.34 -22.31
C ILE A 373 -10.29 -4.28 -23.84
N THR A 374 -9.10 -4.44 -24.42
CA THR A 374 -9.03 -4.84 -25.82
C THR A 374 -9.72 -6.20 -25.91
N GLU A 375 -10.98 -6.21 -26.32
CA GLU A 375 -11.58 -7.39 -26.96
C GLU A 375 -10.70 -7.69 -28.17
N GLY A 376 -9.68 -8.52 -28.02
CA GLY A 376 -8.77 -8.85 -29.12
C GLY A 376 -7.34 -9.22 -28.77
N GLU A 377 -7.12 -10.05 -27.74
CA GLU A 377 -5.95 -10.95 -27.70
C GLU A 377 -6.38 -12.38 -27.29
N ALA A 378 -7.59 -12.78 -27.69
CA ALA A 378 -7.82 -14.18 -28.00
C ALA A 378 -7.09 -14.43 -29.33
N THR A 379 -5.85 -14.90 -29.25
CA THR A 379 -5.07 -15.28 -30.43
C THR A 379 -5.84 -16.36 -31.20
N GLU A 380 -6.29 -15.98 -32.40
CA GLU A 380 -6.82 -16.85 -33.45
C GLU A 380 -5.80 -17.88 -33.98
N ASP A 381 -4.63 -18.05 -33.34
CA ASP A 381 -3.60 -19.01 -33.75
C ASP A 381 -3.83 -20.44 -33.21
N ALA A 382 -4.88 -20.68 -32.42
CA ALA A 382 -5.24 -22.01 -31.93
C ALA A 382 -6.37 -22.70 -32.71
N VAL A 383 -6.95 -22.06 -33.73
CA VAL A 383 -8.07 -22.64 -34.50
C VAL A 383 -7.63 -23.13 -35.89
N GLU A 384 -6.51 -22.65 -36.44
CA GLU A 384 -6.05 -23.12 -37.75
C GLU A 384 -5.27 -24.45 -37.71
N THR A 385 -4.76 -24.87 -36.53
CA THR A 385 -4.07 -26.16 -36.37
C THR A 385 -4.99 -27.35 -36.08
N VAL A 386 -6.29 -27.15 -35.83
CA VAL A 386 -7.25 -28.25 -35.60
C VAL A 386 -8.04 -28.60 -36.86
N VAL A 387 -8.04 -27.74 -37.89
CA VAL A 387 -8.81 -27.98 -39.13
C VAL A 387 -8.01 -28.78 -40.16
N GLU A 388 -6.67 -28.77 -40.14
CA GLU A 388 -5.87 -29.62 -41.04
C GLU A 388 -5.80 -31.09 -40.59
N GLU A 389 -5.83 -31.41 -39.29
CA GLU A 389 -5.74 -32.81 -38.81
C GLU A 389 -7.05 -33.62 -38.88
N VAL A 390 -8.20 -32.98 -39.13
CA VAL A 390 -9.50 -33.68 -39.27
C VAL A 390 -9.87 -33.97 -40.73
N SER A 391 -9.06 -33.50 -41.70
CA SER A 391 -9.34 -33.69 -43.13
C SER A 391 -8.75 -34.96 -43.77
N ASP A 392 -7.96 -35.76 -43.03
CA ASP A 392 -7.27 -36.95 -43.58
C ASP A 392 -7.78 -38.30 -43.04
N GLN A 393 -8.98 -38.36 -42.46
CA GLN A 393 -9.62 -39.64 -42.16
C GLN A 393 -11.10 -39.66 -42.58
N GLY A 394 -11.36 -40.07 -43.82
CA GLY A 394 -12.71 -40.46 -44.22
C GLY A 394 -12.99 -40.54 -45.72
N SER A 395 -12.35 -41.48 -46.45
CA SER A 395 -12.95 -41.97 -47.70
C SER A 395 -12.40 -43.35 -48.11
N THR A 396 -13.10 -44.41 -47.71
CA THR A 396 -13.31 -45.62 -48.54
C THR A 396 -14.59 -46.29 -48.08
N THR A 397 -15.67 -46.05 -48.80
CA THR A 397 -16.94 -46.78 -48.68
C THR A 397 -16.92 -47.93 -49.69
N GLU A 398 -16.93 -49.17 -49.20
CA GLU A 398 -17.26 -50.35 -50.00
C GLU A 398 -18.75 -50.33 -50.36
N VAL A 399 -19.06 -50.47 -51.64
CA VAL A 399 -20.41 -50.75 -52.15
C VAL A 399 -20.45 -52.24 -52.47
N SER A 400 -21.29 -52.99 -51.74
CA SER A 400 -21.71 -54.33 -52.15
C SER A 400 -23.19 -54.28 -52.53
N GLU A 401 -23.44 -54.48 -53.83
CA GLU A 401 -24.76 -54.65 -54.41
C GLU A 401 -24.94 -56.15 -54.69
N SER A 402 -26.01 -56.73 -54.15
CA SER A 402 -26.45 -58.09 -54.41
C SER A 402 -27.70 -58.08 -55.27
N SER A 403 -27.65 -58.72 -56.44
CA SER A 403 -28.69 -59.65 -56.97
C SER A 403 -28.35 -60.14 -58.39
N ASP A 404 -28.49 -61.47 -58.54
CA ASP A 404 -28.95 -62.22 -59.72
C ASP A 404 -28.13 -62.26 -61.02
N GLU A 405 -27.27 -63.29 -61.18
CA GLU A 405 -27.48 -64.52 -61.99
C GLU A 405 -26.18 -65.37 -62.09
#